data_AF-A0A5C5TPL8-F1
#
_entry.id   AF-A0A5C5TPL8-F1
#
_cell.length_a   1.000
_cell.length_b   1.000
_cell.length_c   1.000
_cell.angle_alpha   90.00
_cell.angle_beta   90.00
_cell.angle_gamma   90.00
#
_symmetry.space_group_name_H-M   'P 1'
#
loop_
_entity.id
_entity.type
_entity.pdbx_description
1 polymer ?
#
loop_
_entity_poly.entity_id
_entity_poly.type
_entity_poly.pdbx_seq_one_letter_code
_entity_poly.pdbx_strand_id
1 'polypeptide(L)'
;MDLTEISFPVGRNGGNLPLDVFNVVTRLNTVPPGKGGPESPLDVTALVSDPDALGNAIKRFQTKQGLPSRDGRIDPGGATWQRLKKVSGPIPGVPTPSDSRTLEALPALPPSWTFDRPDKNFDMLADPAAVTRDWILPFGGSPGRECDMRLYRIPKKNQFVGVAYPRGVGTLKAIMIYFHHPMHPQNPEYASDPFGYVSFGIGDYMVGRMKVIKQLARSRRDVAVVVPSPSATGVGVFQSDEKLVSAALREIVEDLTGTASDLPLILAHYSGGFDFLFKFVEACPQLTKRVRAVYDFDGRHHVNCPNSKFTALAANGAQVIQYSGEDVVAMGKRTREEALGINAAKNPALINLPYARWEKNSAWPGARHPFQRSWVHEMVPTCMLLHALVTTRFLG
;
A
#
# COMPACT_ATOMS: atom_id res chain seq x y z
N MET A 1 14.60 9.03 10.18
CA MET A 1 15.07 7.91 10.99
C MET A 1 15.86 6.92 10.14
N ASP A 2 17.01 7.27 9.57
CA ASP A 2 17.84 6.42 8.67
C ASP A 2 17.80 4.89 8.96
N LEU A 3 17.58 4.01 7.97
CA LEU A 3 17.61 2.54 8.14
C LEU A 3 19.02 1.97 8.34
N THR A 4 20.04 2.80 8.15
CA THR A 4 21.39 2.53 8.64
C THR A 4 21.53 2.85 10.13
N GLU A 5 20.48 3.34 10.78
CA GLU A 5 20.43 3.59 12.21
C GLU A 5 19.23 2.87 12.86
N ILE A 6 19.33 2.71 14.18
CA ILE A 6 18.19 2.35 15.02
C ILE A 6 17.76 3.59 15.81
N SER A 7 16.46 3.80 16.04
CA SER A 7 16.00 4.98 16.81
C SER A 7 15.70 4.69 18.26
N PHE A 8 15.45 3.43 18.60
CA PHE A 8 15.27 2.96 19.95
C PHE A 8 16.20 1.78 20.26
N PRO A 9 16.48 1.54 21.55
CA PRO A 9 17.25 0.39 21.97
C PRO A 9 16.58 -0.94 21.59
N VAL A 10 17.40 -1.90 21.14
CA VAL A 10 16.98 -3.22 20.66
C VAL A 10 17.61 -4.32 21.50
N GLY A 11 16.88 -5.39 21.76
CA GLY A 11 17.29 -6.53 22.58
C GLY A 11 16.71 -6.47 23.99
N ARG A 12 17.44 -7.04 24.95
CA ARG A 12 16.97 -7.15 26.33
C ARG A 12 16.76 -5.76 26.94
N ASN A 13 15.60 -5.53 27.55
CA ASN A 13 15.20 -4.24 28.12
C ASN A 13 15.23 -3.08 27.10
N GLY A 14 15.16 -3.38 25.80
CA GLY A 14 15.02 -2.39 24.74
C GLY A 14 13.55 -2.04 24.47
N GLY A 15 13.33 -0.94 23.74
CA GLY A 15 12.00 -0.61 23.22
C GLY A 15 11.56 -1.58 22.12
N ASN A 16 12.50 -2.26 21.46
CA ASN A 16 12.25 -3.30 20.46
C ASN A 16 11.26 -2.87 19.38
N LEU A 17 11.39 -1.63 18.90
CA LEU A 17 10.61 -1.18 17.76
C LEU A 17 10.87 -2.13 16.59
N PRO A 18 9.85 -2.63 15.87
CA PRO A 18 10.06 -3.69 14.90
C PRO A 18 11.07 -3.33 13.79
N LEU A 19 11.36 -2.05 13.50
CA LEU A 19 12.30 -1.60 12.47
C LEU A 19 13.70 -1.76 12.95
N ASP A 20 13.91 -1.40 14.21
CA ASP A 20 15.19 -1.47 14.85
C ASP A 20 15.54 -2.94 15.09
N VAL A 21 14.56 -3.75 15.54
CA VAL A 21 14.68 -5.21 15.62
C VAL A 21 15.01 -5.79 14.25
N PHE A 22 14.25 -5.42 13.22
CA PHE A 22 14.49 -5.87 11.86
C PHE A 22 15.88 -5.49 11.35
N ASN A 23 16.30 -4.23 11.53
CA ASN A 23 17.62 -3.73 11.12
C ASN A 23 18.74 -4.50 11.85
N VAL A 24 18.58 -4.73 13.15
CA VAL A 24 19.54 -5.50 13.95
C VAL A 24 19.59 -6.95 13.52
N VAL A 25 18.45 -7.65 13.43
CA VAL A 25 18.39 -9.07 13.11
C VAL A 25 18.87 -9.32 11.68
N THR A 26 18.46 -8.50 10.72
CA THR A 26 18.90 -8.63 9.33
C THR A 26 20.42 -8.45 9.22
N ARG A 27 21.02 -7.51 9.97
CA ARG A 27 22.48 -7.36 10.01
C ARG A 27 23.17 -8.50 10.73
N LEU A 28 22.62 -8.98 11.85
CA LEU A 28 23.15 -10.15 12.56
C LEU A 28 23.19 -11.38 11.64
N ASN A 29 22.16 -11.58 10.83
CA ASN A 29 22.08 -12.66 9.85
C ASN A 29 23.14 -12.57 8.73
N THR A 30 23.74 -11.39 8.49
CA THR A 30 24.86 -11.26 7.54
C THR A 30 26.23 -11.29 8.21
N VAL A 31 26.31 -11.39 9.54
CA VAL A 31 27.57 -11.61 10.25
C VAL A 31 27.91 -13.11 10.21
N PRO A 32 29.13 -13.52 9.83
CA PRO A 32 29.52 -14.93 9.90
C PRO A 32 29.42 -15.50 11.32
N PRO A 33 29.07 -16.79 11.51
CA PRO A 33 28.90 -17.39 12.84
C PRO A 33 30.15 -17.27 13.73
N GLY A 34 31.35 -17.42 13.15
CA GLY A 34 32.63 -17.23 13.83
C GLY A 34 32.90 -15.80 14.32
N LYS A 35 32.20 -14.81 13.73
CA LYS A 35 32.19 -13.40 14.16
C LYS A 35 30.99 -13.07 15.05
N GLY A 36 30.25 -14.07 15.53
CA GLY A 36 29.13 -13.88 16.45
C GLY A 36 27.78 -13.65 15.80
N GLY A 37 27.67 -13.84 14.48
CA GLY A 37 26.36 -14.06 13.85
C GLY A 37 25.77 -15.43 14.25
N PRO A 38 24.52 -15.70 13.86
CA PRO A 38 23.82 -16.93 14.21
C PRO A 38 24.26 -18.10 13.31
N GLU A 39 24.16 -19.35 13.79
CA GLU A 39 24.46 -20.56 12.98
C GLU A 39 23.40 -20.81 11.89
N SER A 40 22.18 -20.33 12.14
CA SER A 40 21.06 -20.37 11.19
C SER A 40 20.39 -19.00 11.19
N PRO A 41 19.89 -18.52 10.05
CA PRO A 41 19.24 -17.21 10.00
C PRO A 41 18.14 -17.09 11.05
N LEU A 42 18.19 -16.00 11.80
CA LEU A 42 17.18 -15.63 12.78
C LEU A 42 15.90 -15.21 12.05
N ASP A 43 14.76 -15.69 12.55
CA ASP A 43 13.44 -15.25 12.13
C ASP A 43 13.13 -13.90 12.79
N VAL A 44 13.11 -12.83 11.99
CA VAL A 44 12.82 -11.48 12.49
C VAL A 44 11.44 -11.41 13.12
N THR A 45 10.43 -12.06 12.53
CA THR A 45 9.03 -11.96 12.98
C THR A 45 8.87 -12.61 14.35
N ALA A 46 9.52 -13.76 14.56
CA ALA A 46 9.52 -14.42 15.87
C ALA A 46 10.23 -13.57 16.94
N LEU A 47 11.33 -12.89 16.57
CA LEU A 47 12.16 -12.13 17.50
C LEU A 47 11.61 -10.77 17.92
N VAL A 48 10.68 -10.18 17.17
CA VAL A 48 9.98 -8.95 17.60
C VAL A 48 9.20 -9.23 18.90
N SER A 49 8.61 -10.42 19.02
CA SER A 49 7.86 -10.85 20.21
C SER A 49 8.68 -11.56 21.29
N ASP A 50 9.97 -11.84 21.05
CA ASP A 50 10.85 -12.53 21.99
C ASP A 50 12.14 -11.74 22.27
N PRO A 51 12.05 -10.72 23.17
CA PRO A 51 13.20 -9.89 23.53
C PRO A 51 14.38 -10.66 24.12
N ASP A 52 14.14 -11.81 24.76
CA ASP A 52 15.20 -12.61 25.38
C ASP A 52 15.95 -13.44 24.34
N ALA A 53 15.26 -14.07 23.39
CA ALA A 53 15.92 -14.73 22.27
C ALA A 53 16.73 -13.72 21.44
N LEU A 54 16.17 -12.55 21.16
CA LEU A 54 16.87 -11.46 20.48
C LEU A 54 18.09 -10.98 21.28
N GLY A 55 17.91 -10.77 22.59
CA GLY A 55 18.97 -10.36 23.48
C GLY A 55 20.11 -11.39 23.56
N ASN A 56 19.80 -12.68 23.50
CA ASN A 56 20.82 -13.74 23.47
C ASN A 56 21.64 -13.72 22.17
N ALA A 57 21.00 -13.48 21.02
CA ALA A 57 21.69 -13.30 19.75
C ALA A 57 22.62 -12.08 19.77
N ILE A 58 22.14 -10.94 20.29
CA ILE A 58 22.95 -9.71 20.45
C ILE A 58 24.12 -9.95 21.42
N LYS A 59 23.88 -10.62 22.55
CA LYS A 59 24.92 -10.93 23.54
C LYS A 59 26.01 -11.82 22.96
N ARG A 60 25.63 -12.82 22.14
CA ARG A 60 26.58 -13.67 21.41
C ARG A 60 27.47 -12.81 20.50
N PHE A 61 26.86 -11.91 19.73
CA PHE A 61 27.59 -10.98 18.86
C PHE A 61 28.55 -10.10 19.66
N GLN A 62 28.07 -9.42 20.70
CA GLN A 62 28.87 -8.57 21.59
C GLN A 62 30.08 -9.31 22.17
N THR A 63 29.84 -10.54 22.66
CA THR A 63 30.89 -11.39 23.25
C THR A 63 31.95 -11.77 22.23
N LYS A 64 31.55 -12.19 21.02
CA LYS A 64 32.49 -12.56 19.96
C LYS A 64 33.24 -11.38 19.38
N GLN A 65 32.66 -10.18 19.42
CA GLN A 65 33.32 -8.94 19.01
C GLN A 65 34.20 -8.35 20.11
N GLY A 66 34.24 -8.95 21.31
CA GLY A 66 35.04 -8.45 22.43
C GLY A 66 34.57 -7.09 22.96
N LEU A 67 33.29 -6.76 22.80
CA LEU A 67 32.76 -5.47 23.24
C LEU A 67 32.69 -5.39 24.78
N PRO A 68 32.84 -4.18 25.36
CA PRO A 68 32.74 -3.98 26.81
C PRO A 68 31.36 -4.33 27.37
N SER A 69 30.28 -3.90 26.70
CA SER A 69 28.92 -4.32 27.07
C SER A 69 28.54 -5.63 26.38
N ARG A 70 28.04 -6.58 27.18
CA ARG A 70 27.61 -7.94 26.77
C ARG A 70 26.26 -8.29 27.40
N ASP A 71 25.38 -7.30 27.43
CA ASP A 71 24.07 -7.31 28.06
C ASP A 71 22.97 -7.89 27.16
N GLY A 72 23.22 -8.01 25.86
CA GLY A 72 22.21 -8.36 24.88
C GLY A 72 21.34 -7.18 24.45
N ARG A 73 21.83 -5.94 24.57
CA ARG A 73 21.15 -4.73 24.14
C ARG A 73 22.01 -3.91 23.18
N ILE A 74 21.38 -3.33 22.16
CA ILE A 74 21.98 -2.40 21.21
C ILE A 74 21.29 -1.06 21.39
N ASP A 75 22.03 -0.03 21.78
CA ASP A 75 21.53 1.34 21.86
C ASP A 75 21.80 2.12 20.56
N PRO A 76 20.91 3.07 20.17
CA PRO A 76 21.13 3.99 19.05
C PRO A 76 22.50 4.67 19.10
N GLY A 77 23.25 4.60 18.00
CA GLY A 77 24.61 5.17 17.90
C GLY A 77 25.68 4.49 18.77
N GLY A 78 25.32 3.50 19.59
CA GLY A 78 26.23 2.85 20.55
C GLY A 78 27.29 1.97 19.89
N ALA A 79 28.32 1.60 20.68
CA ALA A 79 29.46 0.83 20.20
C ALA A 79 29.06 -0.52 19.56
N THR A 80 28.05 -1.21 20.12
CA THR A 80 27.52 -2.45 19.55
C THR A 80 26.93 -2.23 18.17
N TRP A 81 26.17 -1.15 17.98
CA TRP A 81 25.55 -0.83 16.69
C TRP A 81 26.60 -0.49 15.63
N GLN A 82 27.54 0.40 15.97
CA GLN A 82 28.63 0.77 15.05
C GLN A 82 29.47 -0.45 14.65
N ARG A 83 29.74 -1.35 15.60
CA ARG A 83 30.47 -2.57 15.31
C ARG A 83 29.68 -3.51 14.41
N LEU A 84 28.38 -3.68 14.67
CA LEU A 84 27.50 -4.51 13.85
C LEU A 84 27.50 -4.05 12.39
N LYS A 85 27.29 -2.75 12.14
CA LYS A 85 27.35 -2.17 10.79
C LYS A 85 28.67 -2.44 10.08
N LYS A 86 29.80 -2.34 10.81
CA LYS A 86 31.15 -2.54 10.25
C LYS A 86 31.43 -3.98 9.84
N VAL A 87 30.82 -4.97 10.49
CA VAL A 87 31.13 -6.40 10.27
C VAL A 87 30.02 -7.17 9.56
N SER A 88 28.82 -6.60 9.46
CA SER A 88 27.72 -7.12 8.64
C SER A 88 28.05 -7.00 7.16
N GLY A 89 27.77 -8.04 6.37
CA GLY A 89 27.80 -7.96 4.92
C GLY A 89 26.61 -7.17 4.35
N PRO A 90 26.60 -6.93 3.02
CA PRO A 90 25.43 -6.39 2.32
C PRO A 90 24.19 -7.23 2.65
N ILE A 91 23.06 -6.56 2.86
CA ILE A 91 21.80 -7.25 3.14
C ILE A 91 21.28 -7.83 1.81
N PRO A 92 21.10 -9.17 1.69
CA PRO A 92 20.60 -9.76 0.45
C PRO A 92 19.26 -9.17 0.02
N GLY A 93 19.14 -8.79 -1.25
CA GLY A 93 17.91 -8.21 -1.81
C GLY A 93 17.68 -6.73 -1.47
N VAL A 94 18.56 -6.10 -0.68
CA VAL A 94 18.59 -4.64 -0.49
C VAL A 94 19.77 -4.09 -1.29
N PRO A 95 19.52 -3.25 -2.31
CA PRO A 95 20.57 -2.48 -2.94
C PRO A 95 21.34 -1.70 -1.87
N THR A 96 22.67 -1.78 -1.85
CA THR A 96 23.48 -0.89 -1.01
C THR A 96 23.00 0.54 -1.25
N PRO A 97 22.64 1.32 -0.20
CA PRO A 97 22.21 2.69 -0.40
C PRO A 97 23.28 3.43 -1.19
N SER A 98 22.99 3.69 -2.46
CA SER A 98 23.73 4.71 -3.18
C SER A 98 23.21 6.02 -2.64
N ASP A 99 24.11 6.94 -2.27
CA ASP A 99 23.75 8.31 -1.89
C ASP A 99 22.90 9.02 -2.97
N SER A 100 22.84 8.46 -4.18
CA SER A 100 22.02 8.95 -5.30
C SER A 100 20.57 8.47 -5.31
N ARG A 101 20.19 7.42 -4.57
CA ARG A 101 18.82 6.88 -4.61
C ARG A 101 17.86 7.70 -3.76
N THR A 102 16.65 7.87 -4.28
CA THR A 102 15.52 8.52 -3.63
C THR A 102 14.81 7.55 -2.68
N LEU A 103 14.77 6.28 -3.07
CA LEU A 103 14.13 5.21 -2.32
C LEU A 103 15.16 4.22 -1.80
N GLU A 104 14.95 3.82 -0.56
CA GLU A 104 15.62 2.67 0.04
C GLU A 104 14.62 1.50 0.06
N ALA A 105 14.92 0.46 -0.71
CA ALA A 105 14.14 -0.77 -0.69
C ALA A 105 14.35 -1.45 0.66
N LEU A 106 13.26 -1.69 1.39
CA LEU A 106 13.33 -2.49 2.60
C LEU A 106 13.40 -3.97 2.22
N PRO A 107 14.22 -4.78 2.92
CA PRO A 107 14.26 -6.21 2.71
C PRO A 107 12.84 -6.78 2.80
N ALA A 108 12.54 -7.72 1.91
CA ALA A 108 11.26 -8.38 1.80
C ALA A 108 10.98 -9.27 3.02
N LEU A 109 10.67 -8.67 4.16
CA LEU A 109 9.70 -9.28 5.04
C LEU A 109 8.41 -8.52 4.80
N PRO A 110 7.29 -9.19 4.52
CA PRO A 110 6.04 -8.56 4.84
C PRO A 110 6.17 -8.22 6.33
N PRO A 111 6.16 -6.93 6.78
CA PRO A 111 5.70 -6.70 8.14
C PRO A 111 4.45 -7.55 8.27
N SER A 112 4.26 -8.26 9.37
CA SER A 112 3.09 -9.11 9.54
C SER A 112 1.88 -8.22 9.27
N TRP A 113 1.39 -8.25 8.03
CA TRP A 113 0.42 -7.29 7.51
C TRP A 113 -0.89 -7.88 8.04
N THR A 114 -1.06 -7.74 9.34
CA THR A 114 -2.20 -8.26 10.05
C THR A 114 -3.33 -7.36 9.66
N PHE A 115 -4.34 -7.97 9.07
CA PHE A 115 -5.58 -7.28 8.90
C PHE A 115 -6.13 -7.00 10.29
N ASP A 116 -6.50 -5.75 10.55
CA ASP A 116 -7.13 -5.34 11.81
C ASP A 116 -8.46 -6.09 12.05
N ARG A 117 -9.01 -6.74 11.01
CA ARG A 117 -10.32 -7.39 11.06
C ARG A 117 -10.37 -8.74 10.33
N PRO A 118 -9.60 -9.77 10.75
CA PRO A 118 -9.55 -11.07 10.08
C PRO A 118 -10.94 -11.74 9.92
N ASP A 119 -11.91 -11.35 10.76
CA ASP A 119 -13.33 -11.71 10.68
C ASP A 119 -14.02 -11.23 9.39
N LYS A 120 -13.51 -10.15 8.79
CA LYS A 120 -14.03 -9.56 7.55
C LYS A 120 -13.33 -10.11 6.31
N ASN A 121 -13.29 -11.43 6.14
CA ASN A 121 -12.81 -12.04 4.90
C ASN A 121 -13.84 -11.84 3.76
N PHE A 122 -13.98 -10.60 3.32
CA PHE A 122 -14.92 -10.20 2.28
C PHE A 122 -14.71 -10.98 0.99
N ASP A 123 -15.81 -11.45 0.40
CA ASP A 123 -15.75 -12.13 -0.87
C ASP A 123 -15.22 -11.18 -1.95
N MET A 124 -14.31 -11.71 -2.76
CA MET A 124 -13.75 -11.02 -3.92
C MET A 124 -14.66 -11.20 -5.14
N LEU A 125 -14.59 -10.25 -6.08
CA LEU A 125 -15.28 -10.38 -7.37
C LEU A 125 -14.78 -11.59 -8.17
N ALA A 126 -15.71 -12.40 -8.68
CA ALA A 126 -15.43 -13.74 -9.20
C ALA A 126 -14.48 -13.76 -10.39
N ASP A 127 -14.83 -13.06 -11.46
CA ASP A 127 -14.13 -13.14 -12.75
C ASP A 127 -14.06 -11.76 -13.42
N PRO A 128 -12.88 -11.29 -13.85
CA PRO A 128 -12.73 -10.13 -14.73
C PRO A 128 -13.80 -9.97 -15.82
N ALA A 129 -14.15 -11.06 -16.52
CA ALA A 129 -15.12 -11.02 -17.62
C ALA A 129 -16.56 -10.79 -17.15
N ALA A 130 -16.89 -11.28 -15.94
CA ALA A 130 -18.21 -11.07 -15.36
C ALA A 130 -18.36 -9.63 -14.86
N VAL A 131 -17.28 -9.04 -14.35
CA VAL A 131 -17.29 -7.68 -13.80
C VAL A 131 -17.67 -6.61 -14.84
N THR A 132 -17.37 -6.86 -16.12
CA THR A 132 -17.73 -5.95 -17.22
C THR A 132 -19.10 -6.22 -17.85
N ARG A 133 -19.71 -7.38 -17.58
CA ARG A 133 -20.96 -7.83 -18.19
C ARG A 133 -22.14 -7.81 -17.22
N ASP A 134 -21.90 -8.17 -15.97
CA ASP A 134 -22.94 -8.51 -15.02
C ASP A 134 -23.21 -7.35 -14.06
N TRP A 135 -24.48 -7.01 -13.93
CA TRP A 135 -24.93 -5.97 -13.02
C TRP A 135 -24.87 -6.43 -11.56
N ILE A 136 -25.44 -7.59 -11.26
CA ILE A 136 -25.24 -8.27 -9.98
C ILE A 136 -23.88 -8.91 -10.05
N LEU A 137 -22.98 -8.48 -9.17
CA LEU A 137 -21.61 -8.93 -9.19
C LEU A 137 -21.53 -10.37 -8.67
N PRO A 138 -20.99 -11.32 -9.46
CA PRO A 138 -20.65 -12.60 -8.90
C PRO A 138 -19.44 -12.43 -7.98
N PHE A 139 -19.51 -13.11 -6.84
CA PHE A 139 -18.44 -13.19 -5.85
C PHE A 139 -17.87 -14.62 -5.85
N GLY A 140 -16.58 -14.77 -5.50
CA GLY A 140 -15.89 -16.07 -5.53
C GLY A 140 -14.72 -16.09 -6.53
N GLY A 141 -14.52 -17.17 -7.27
CA GLY A 141 -13.61 -17.22 -8.43
C GLY A 141 -12.19 -17.75 -8.20
N SER A 142 -11.56 -18.15 -9.30
CA SER A 142 -10.25 -18.81 -9.33
C SER A 142 -9.12 -17.91 -8.81
N PRO A 143 -8.01 -18.50 -8.34
CA PRO A 143 -6.80 -17.74 -8.02
C PRO A 143 -6.36 -16.90 -9.22
N GLY A 144 -5.95 -15.65 -8.95
CA GLY A 144 -5.26 -14.84 -9.94
C GLY A 144 -3.81 -15.31 -10.12
N ARG A 145 -3.03 -14.58 -10.93
CA ARG A 145 -1.57 -14.78 -10.96
C ARG A 145 -0.95 -14.37 -9.62
N GLU A 146 0.25 -14.86 -9.34
CA GLU A 146 0.97 -14.41 -8.15
C GLU A 146 1.36 -12.93 -8.26
N CYS A 147 1.32 -12.25 -7.13
CA CYS A 147 1.76 -10.87 -6.99
C CYS A 147 2.78 -10.82 -5.85
N ASP A 148 3.80 -9.99 -6.04
CA ASP A 148 4.79 -9.66 -5.03
C ASP A 148 4.50 -8.29 -4.44
N MET A 149 5.15 -8.03 -3.30
CA MET A 149 5.16 -6.72 -2.67
C MET A 149 6.57 -6.29 -2.34
N ARG A 150 6.77 -4.97 -2.35
CA ARG A 150 7.95 -4.31 -1.81
C ARG A 150 7.52 -3.16 -0.94
N LEU A 151 8.30 -2.89 0.09
CA LEU A 151 8.17 -1.68 0.88
C LEU A 151 9.40 -0.82 0.62
N TYR A 152 9.15 0.45 0.34
CA TYR A 152 10.20 1.43 0.17
C TYR A 152 10.11 2.45 1.28
N ARG A 153 11.25 3.01 1.61
CA ARG A 153 11.38 4.17 2.47
C ARG A 153 11.96 5.32 1.68
N ILE A 154 11.51 6.53 2.00
CA ILE A 154 12.09 7.80 1.56
C ILE A 154 12.96 8.31 2.72
N PRO A 155 14.30 8.09 2.72
CA PRO A 155 15.12 8.27 3.91
C PRO A 155 15.04 9.68 4.50
N LYS A 156 15.15 10.69 3.63
CA LYS A 156 15.14 12.12 3.98
C LYS A 156 13.84 12.60 4.61
N LYS A 157 12.73 11.88 4.41
CA LYS A 157 11.39 12.31 4.82
C LYS A 157 10.75 11.39 5.85
N ASN A 158 11.37 10.24 6.12
CA ASN A 158 10.81 9.23 7.02
C ASN A 158 9.39 8.78 6.61
N GLN A 159 9.14 8.74 5.30
CA GLN A 159 7.88 8.26 4.73
C GLN A 159 8.11 6.92 4.04
N PHE A 160 7.04 6.14 3.91
CA PHE A 160 7.09 4.82 3.32
C PHE A 160 6.20 4.76 2.08
N VAL A 161 6.48 3.81 1.21
CA VAL A 161 5.69 3.56 0.02
C VAL A 161 5.59 2.06 -0.16
N GLY A 162 4.39 1.50 -0.07
CA GLY A 162 4.14 0.11 -0.42
C GLY A 162 3.97 -0.01 -1.93
N VAL A 163 4.51 -1.07 -2.51
CA VAL A 163 4.34 -1.39 -3.92
C VAL A 163 3.88 -2.82 -4.05
N ALA A 164 2.76 -3.05 -4.72
CA ALA A 164 2.29 -4.37 -5.13
C ALA A 164 2.38 -4.51 -6.65
N TYR A 165 2.87 -5.64 -7.15
CA TYR A 165 3.06 -5.85 -8.58
C TYR A 165 2.94 -7.34 -8.94
N PRO A 166 2.70 -7.68 -10.21
CA PRO A 166 2.62 -9.08 -10.62
C PRO A 166 3.98 -9.75 -10.65
N ARG A 167 4.08 -10.97 -10.13
CA ARG A 167 5.32 -11.75 -10.17
C ARG A 167 5.66 -12.14 -11.61
N GLY A 168 6.93 -12.02 -11.98
CA GLY A 168 7.43 -12.42 -13.30
C GLY A 168 7.00 -11.50 -14.45
N VAL A 169 6.53 -10.29 -14.17
CA VAL A 169 6.16 -9.32 -15.20
C VAL A 169 7.42 -8.80 -15.93
N GLY A 170 7.53 -9.10 -17.22
CA GLY A 170 8.67 -8.63 -18.04
C GLY A 170 8.58 -7.13 -18.37
N THR A 171 7.38 -6.59 -18.50
CA THR A 171 7.14 -5.17 -18.78
C THR A 171 5.89 -4.69 -18.06
N LEU A 172 5.98 -3.54 -17.39
CA LEU A 172 4.83 -2.87 -16.79
C LEU A 172 4.17 -1.93 -17.81
N LYS A 173 2.84 -1.95 -17.90
CA LYS A 173 2.04 -1.04 -18.74
C LYS A 173 1.75 0.30 -18.05
N ALA A 174 1.67 0.31 -16.71
CA ALA A 174 1.36 1.51 -15.94
C ALA A 174 1.82 1.42 -14.49
N ILE A 175 1.84 2.58 -13.83
CA ILE A 175 1.88 2.67 -12.36
C ILE A 175 0.58 3.28 -11.87
N MET A 176 -0.08 2.64 -10.92
CA MET A 176 -1.21 3.21 -10.20
C MET A 176 -0.75 3.78 -8.87
N ILE A 177 -0.99 5.07 -8.61
CA ILE A 177 -0.80 5.69 -7.30
C ILE A 177 -2.15 5.72 -6.59
N TYR A 178 -2.24 5.05 -5.45
CA TYR A 178 -3.47 4.95 -4.67
C TYR A 178 -3.38 5.82 -3.40
N PHE A 179 -4.19 6.86 -3.36
CA PHE A 179 -4.31 7.77 -2.22
C PHE A 179 -5.45 7.33 -1.32
N HIS A 180 -5.12 6.87 -0.12
CA HIS A 180 -6.11 6.47 0.88
C HIS A 180 -6.45 7.60 1.87
N HIS A 181 -7.42 7.38 2.77
CA HIS A 181 -7.80 8.39 3.76
C HIS A 181 -6.64 8.74 4.72
N PRO A 182 -6.59 9.98 5.23
CA PRO A 182 -5.65 10.36 6.28
C PRO A 182 -5.82 9.47 7.52
N MET A 183 -4.72 9.03 8.10
CA MET A 183 -4.76 8.36 9.40
C MET A 183 -4.65 9.41 10.50
N HIS A 184 -5.59 9.40 11.43
CA HIS A 184 -5.60 10.31 12.57
C HIS A 184 -4.55 9.86 13.59
N PRO A 185 -3.48 10.64 13.84
CA PRO A 185 -2.41 10.26 14.78
C PRO A 185 -2.93 10.06 16.21
N GLN A 186 -4.12 10.57 16.53
CA GLN A 186 -4.76 10.38 17.83
C GLN A 186 -5.38 8.99 18.01
N ASN A 187 -5.52 8.18 16.96
CA ASN A 187 -6.02 6.81 17.14
C ASN A 187 -4.96 5.98 17.88
N PRO A 188 -5.27 5.46 19.09
CA PRO A 188 -4.33 4.67 19.89
C PRO A 188 -3.75 3.46 19.14
N GLU A 189 -4.52 2.90 18.21
CA GLU A 189 -4.10 1.78 17.35
C GLU A 189 -2.88 2.14 16.49
N TYR A 190 -2.77 3.39 16.05
CA TYR A 190 -1.67 3.85 15.21
C TYR A 190 -0.51 4.44 16.00
N ALA A 191 -0.81 5.10 17.12
CA ALA A 191 0.18 5.78 17.94
C ALA A 191 1.06 4.81 18.75
N SER A 192 0.54 3.61 19.04
CA SER A 192 1.24 2.60 19.84
C SER A 192 2.20 1.72 19.03
N ASP A 193 2.02 1.62 17.71
CA ASP A 193 2.94 0.93 16.80
C ASP A 193 3.84 1.95 16.10
N PRO A 194 5.17 1.90 16.23
CA PRO A 194 6.09 2.74 15.42
C PRO A 194 5.93 2.54 13.90
N PHE A 195 5.25 1.47 13.46
CA PHE A 195 4.81 1.20 12.10
C PHE A 195 3.32 1.31 11.89
N GLY A 196 2.58 1.94 12.79
CA GLY A 196 1.14 2.06 12.65
C GLY A 196 0.73 2.52 11.25
N TYR A 197 1.48 3.47 10.67
CA TYR A 197 1.28 3.97 9.31
C TYR A 197 1.65 2.99 8.18
N VAL A 198 2.58 2.08 8.43
CA VAL A 198 2.90 0.99 7.50
C VAL A 198 1.84 -0.09 7.69
N SER A 199 1.77 -0.75 8.85
CA SER A 199 0.87 -1.87 9.14
C SER A 199 -0.60 -1.54 8.87
N PHE A 200 -1.14 -0.47 9.48
CA PHE A 200 -2.54 -0.09 9.36
C PHE A 200 -2.84 0.93 8.25
N GLY A 201 -1.81 1.55 7.68
CA GLY A 201 -1.94 2.39 6.49
C GLY A 201 -1.74 1.54 5.24
N ILE A 202 -0.47 1.41 4.82
CA ILE A 202 -0.11 0.67 3.61
C ILE A 202 -0.65 -0.77 3.62
N GLY A 203 -0.45 -1.50 4.71
CA GLY A 203 -0.79 -2.92 4.83
C GLY A 203 -2.27 -3.21 4.73
N ASP A 204 -3.06 -2.39 5.39
CA ASP A 204 -4.51 -2.48 5.35
C ASP A 204 -5.05 -2.30 3.92
N TYR A 205 -4.48 -1.44 3.10
CA TYR A 205 -4.88 -1.38 1.68
C TYR A 205 -4.29 -2.51 0.84
N MET A 206 -3.03 -2.87 1.07
CA MET A 206 -2.37 -3.92 0.29
C MET A 206 -3.02 -5.29 0.47
N VAL A 207 -3.26 -5.68 1.72
CA VAL A 207 -3.72 -7.02 2.13
C VAL A 207 -5.12 -7.00 2.74
N GLY A 208 -5.44 -5.94 3.50
CA GLY A 208 -6.64 -5.82 4.34
C GLY A 208 -7.90 -5.38 3.59
N ARG A 209 -8.41 -4.17 3.85
CA ARG A 209 -9.63 -3.60 3.25
C ARG A 209 -9.62 -3.74 1.73
N MET A 210 -8.69 -3.08 1.02
CA MET A 210 -8.74 -3.05 -0.44
C MET A 210 -8.23 -4.33 -1.11
N LYS A 211 -7.44 -5.17 -0.42
CA LYS A 211 -6.90 -6.43 -0.98
C LYS A 211 -6.22 -6.21 -2.35
N VAL A 212 -5.45 -5.11 -2.50
CA VAL A 212 -4.81 -4.72 -3.77
C VAL A 212 -4.11 -5.90 -4.45
N ILE A 213 -3.36 -6.69 -3.69
CA ILE A 213 -2.62 -7.86 -4.22
C ILE A 213 -3.58 -8.83 -4.91
N LYS A 214 -4.69 -9.20 -4.24
CA LYS A 214 -5.67 -10.15 -4.78
C LYS A 214 -6.40 -9.58 -6.00
N GLN A 215 -6.73 -8.29 -5.99
CA GLN A 215 -7.39 -7.65 -7.13
C GLN A 215 -6.45 -7.52 -8.34
N LEU A 216 -5.18 -7.16 -8.12
CA LEU A 216 -4.17 -7.05 -9.16
C LEU A 216 -3.80 -8.42 -9.75
N ALA A 217 -3.74 -9.45 -8.89
CA ALA A 217 -3.58 -10.84 -9.30
C ALA A 217 -4.70 -11.27 -10.24
N ARG A 218 -5.95 -10.96 -9.89
CA ARG A 218 -7.13 -11.34 -10.66
C ARG A 218 -7.31 -10.54 -11.93
N SER A 219 -6.93 -9.26 -11.94
CA SER A 219 -7.10 -8.40 -13.12
C SER A 219 -6.25 -8.82 -14.30
N ARG A 220 -5.15 -9.55 -14.04
CA ARG A 220 -4.14 -9.95 -15.05
C ARG A 220 -3.56 -8.74 -15.81
N ARG A 221 -3.61 -7.53 -15.25
CA ARG A 221 -3.09 -6.29 -15.86
C ARG A 221 -1.69 -5.95 -15.34
N ASP A 222 -0.72 -5.76 -16.22
CA ASP A 222 0.68 -5.46 -15.85
C ASP A 222 0.85 -4.04 -15.28
N VAL A 223 0.36 -3.83 -14.06
CA VAL A 223 0.33 -2.56 -13.36
C VAL A 223 1.03 -2.74 -12.01
N ALA A 224 1.92 -1.82 -11.66
CA ALA A 224 2.41 -1.71 -10.29
C ALA A 224 1.49 -0.75 -9.52
N VAL A 225 1.06 -1.16 -8.32
CA VAL A 225 0.24 -0.34 -7.44
C VAL A 225 1.11 0.22 -6.32
N VAL A 226 1.21 1.54 -6.26
CA VAL A 226 1.98 2.33 -5.31
C VAL A 226 1.01 2.93 -4.29
N VAL A 227 1.19 2.58 -3.02
CA VAL A 227 0.42 3.09 -1.88
C VAL A 227 1.38 3.89 -0.99
N PRO A 228 1.39 5.23 -1.09
CA PRO A 228 2.20 6.06 -0.20
C PRO A 228 1.68 5.95 1.23
N SER A 229 2.57 6.02 2.22
CA SER A 229 2.16 6.06 3.62
C SER A 229 1.30 7.31 3.89
N PRO A 230 0.30 7.20 4.77
CA PRO A 230 -0.37 8.36 5.35
C PRO A 230 0.65 9.29 6.00
N SER A 231 0.38 10.60 5.97
CA SER A 231 1.12 11.53 6.81
C SER A 231 0.22 12.04 7.94
N ALA A 232 0.76 11.98 9.17
CA ALA A 232 0.10 12.37 10.40
C ALA A 232 -0.39 13.83 10.41
N THR A 233 0.27 14.70 9.64
CA THR A 233 -0.01 16.14 9.57
C THR A 233 -0.77 16.55 8.31
N GLY A 234 -1.19 15.59 7.47
CA GLY A 234 -1.79 15.86 6.16
C GLY A 234 -0.85 15.51 5.01
N VAL A 235 -0.71 16.40 4.03
CA VAL A 235 -0.05 16.19 2.72
C VAL A 235 1.36 15.61 2.88
N GLY A 236 1.59 14.39 2.42
CA GLY A 236 2.94 13.80 2.38
C GLY A 236 3.77 14.34 1.22
N VAL A 237 5.05 13.95 1.17
CA VAL A 237 5.92 14.36 0.06
C VAL A 237 5.52 13.71 -1.26
N PHE A 238 4.86 12.55 -1.18
CA PHE A 238 4.37 11.86 -2.36
C PHE A 238 3.21 12.58 -3.08
N GLN A 239 2.61 13.58 -2.44
CA GLN A 239 1.55 14.42 -2.98
C GLN A 239 2.02 15.84 -3.33
N SER A 240 3.25 16.22 -2.97
CA SER A 240 3.67 17.63 -2.99
C SER A 240 5.07 17.90 -3.54
N ASP A 241 5.87 16.87 -3.82
CA ASP A 241 7.24 17.00 -4.32
C ASP A 241 7.40 16.23 -5.64
N GLU A 242 7.13 16.90 -6.77
CA GLU A 242 7.17 16.28 -8.10
C GLU A 242 8.52 15.64 -8.43
N LYS A 243 9.63 16.31 -8.06
CA LYS A 243 10.97 15.81 -8.36
C LYS A 243 11.23 14.51 -7.63
N LEU A 244 10.87 14.47 -6.34
CA LEU A 244 10.99 13.27 -5.52
C LEU A 244 10.10 12.14 -6.06
N VAL A 245 8.83 12.42 -6.36
CA VAL A 245 7.92 11.37 -6.85
C VAL A 245 8.37 10.84 -8.20
N SER A 246 8.80 11.71 -9.12
CA SER A 246 9.29 11.28 -10.43
C SER A 246 10.49 10.33 -10.30
N ALA A 247 11.47 10.68 -9.46
CA ALA A 247 12.63 9.83 -9.20
C ALA A 247 12.23 8.51 -8.53
N ALA A 248 11.36 8.57 -7.51
CA ALA A 248 10.85 7.40 -6.81
C ALA A 248 10.13 6.42 -7.76
N LEU A 249 9.26 6.91 -8.64
CA LEU A 249 8.54 6.07 -9.60
C LEU A 249 9.48 5.41 -10.62
N ARG A 250 10.51 6.13 -11.09
CA ARG A 250 11.52 5.56 -11.99
C ARG A 250 12.34 4.46 -11.33
N GLU A 251 12.78 4.69 -10.09
CA GLU A 251 13.49 3.70 -9.28
C GLU A 251 12.63 2.48 -9.00
N ILE A 252 11.34 2.65 -8.70
CA ILE A 252 10.40 1.53 -8.55
C ILE A 252 10.34 0.72 -9.85
N VAL A 253 10.17 1.36 -11.01
CA VAL A 253 10.10 0.62 -12.28
C VAL A 253 11.41 -0.11 -12.57
N GLU A 254 12.56 0.54 -12.38
CA GLU A 254 13.88 -0.07 -12.54
C GLU A 254 14.06 -1.29 -11.63
N ASP A 255 13.68 -1.18 -10.36
CA ASP A 255 13.75 -2.27 -9.39
C ASP A 255 12.84 -3.45 -9.75
N LEU A 256 11.72 -3.19 -10.41
CA LEU A 256 10.72 -4.19 -10.78
C LEU A 256 11.00 -4.86 -12.13
N THR A 257 11.52 -4.12 -13.11
CA THR A 257 11.68 -4.59 -14.50
C THR A 257 13.13 -4.60 -14.99
N GLY A 258 14.08 -4.12 -14.18
CA GLY A 258 15.49 -3.96 -14.56
C GLY A 258 15.76 -2.77 -15.49
N THR A 259 14.77 -1.92 -15.78
CA THR A 259 14.95 -0.77 -16.68
C THR A 259 14.07 0.40 -16.25
N ALA A 260 14.68 1.54 -15.93
CA ALA A 260 13.93 2.76 -15.60
C ALA A 260 13.11 3.25 -16.81
N SER A 261 11.83 3.55 -16.58
CA SER A 261 10.98 4.16 -17.61
C SER A 261 9.87 5.05 -17.02
N ASP A 262 9.44 6.03 -17.82
CA ASP A 262 8.34 6.93 -17.45
C ASP A 262 7.00 6.35 -17.90
N LEU A 263 6.51 5.37 -17.15
CA LEU A 263 5.24 4.71 -17.47
C LEU A 263 4.02 5.64 -17.35
N PRO A 264 2.93 5.35 -18.08
CA PRO A 264 1.62 5.93 -17.83
C PRO A 264 1.21 5.84 -16.35
N LEU A 265 0.53 6.88 -15.87
CA LEU A 265 0.01 6.92 -14.51
C LEU A 265 -1.49 6.67 -14.47
N ILE A 266 -1.89 5.94 -13.44
CA ILE A 266 -3.27 5.82 -13.00
C ILE A 266 -3.33 6.47 -11.63
N LEU A 267 -4.24 7.42 -11.42
CA LEU A 267 -4.47 7.96 -10.08
C LEU A 267 -5.72 7.30 -9.51
N ALA A 268 -5.66 6.87 -8.27
CA ALA A 268 -6.80 6.27 -7.60
C ALA A 268 -6.93 6.86 -6.19
N HIS A 269 -8.16 6.99 -5.70
CA HIS A 269 -8.36 7.42 -4.33
C HIS A 269 -9.59 6.80 -3.67
N TYR A 270 -9.62 6.87 -2.35
CA TYR A 270 -10.73 6.45 -1.51
C TYR A 270 -10.88 7.38 -0.32
N SER A 271 -12.14 7.69 0.06
CA SER A 271 -12.44 8.57 1.21
C SER A 271 -11.64 9.87 1.11
N GLY A 272 -11.12 10.39 2.22
CA GLY A 272 -10.29 11.61 2.27
C GLY A 272 -9.01 11.58 1.41
N GLY A 273 -8.68 10.47 0.76
CA GLY A 273 -7.59 10.39 -0.22
C GLY A 273 -7.80 11.28 -1.46
N PHE A 274 -9.03 11.75 -1.72
CA PHE A 274 -9.29 12.69 -2.82
C PHE A 274 -8.52 14.01 -2.66
N ASP A 275 -8.38 14.50 -1.42
CA ASP A 275 -7.61 15.72 -1.14
C ASP A 275 -6.13 15.53 -1.49
N PHE A 276 -5.59 14.35 -1.24
CA PHE A 276 -4.22 13.99 -1.58
C PHE A 276 -4.02 13.87 -3.09
N LEU A 277 -4.97 13.27 -3.79
CA LEU A 277 -4.95 13.19 -5.25
C LEU A 277 -4.92 14.57 -5.88
N PHE A 278 -5.80 15.49 -5.45
CA PHE A 278 -5.83 16.81 -6.08
C PHE A 278 -4.62 17.67 -5.75
N LYS A 279 -4.09 17.55 -4.54
CA LYS A 279 -2.81 18.18 -4.20
C LYS A 279 -1.67 17.63 -5.05
N PHE A 280 -1.66 16.32 -5.33
CA PHE A 280 -0.72 15.74 -6.28
C PHE A 280 -0.89 16.35 -7.68
N VAL A 281 -2.12 16.46 -8.18
CA VAL A 281 -2.40 17.05 -9.50
C VAL A 281 -1.91 18.52 -9.58
N GLU A 282 -2.12 19.29 -8.52
CA GLU A 282 -1.71 20.70 -8.44
C GLU A 282 -0.18 20.86 -8.30
N ALA A 283 0.45 20.06 -7.43
CA ALA A 283 1.86 20.16 -7.12
C ALA A 283 2.78 19.40 -8.11
N CYS A 284 2.23 18.46 -8.89
CA CYS A 284 2.97 17.62 -9.82
C CYS A 284 2.43 17.73 -11.26
N PRO A 285 2.54 18.90 -11.91
CA PRO A 285 1.97 19.14 -13.23
C PRO A 285 2.62 18.33 -14.36
N GLN A 286 3.91 18.02 -14.30
CA GLN A 286 4.58 17.18 -15.31
C GLN A 286 4.18 15.70 -15.16
N LEU A 287 4.08 15.20 -13.92
CA LEU A 287 3.56 13.85 -13.69
C LEU A 287 2.08 13.74 -14.10
N THR A 288 1.30 14.79 -13.87
CA THR A 288 -0.10 14.85 -14.29
C THR A 288 -0.28 14.65 -15.79
N LYS A 289 0.65 15.12 -16.63
CA LYS A 289 0.63 14.87 -18.09
C LYS A 289 0.74 13.39 -18.47
N ARG A 290 1.25 12.54 -17.57
CA ARG A 290 1.35 11.08 -17.75
C ARG A 290 0.09 10.34 -17.31
N VAL A 291 -0.87 11.01 -16.67
CA VAL A 291 -2.11 10.38 -16.22
C VAL A 291 -2.94 9.94 -17.42
N ARG A 292 -3.34 8.67 -17.41
CA ARG A 292 -4.17 8.04 -18.45
C ARG A 292 -5.46 7.46 -17.90
N ALA A 293 -5.56 7.27 -16.59
CA ALA A 293 -6.83 6.97 -15.95
C ALA A 293 -6.91 7.52 -14.52
N VAL A 294 -8.14 7.75 -14.05
CA VAL A 294 -8.43 8.19 -12.70
C VAL A 294 -9.56 7.34 -12.13
N TYR A 295 -9.35 6.74 -10.96
CA TYR A 295 -10.34 5.92 -10.25
C TYR A 295 -10.79 6.62 -8.96
N ASP A 296 -12.07 6.97 -8.93
CA ASP A 296 -12.72 7.57 -7.77
C ASP A 296 -13.63 6.51 -7.12
N PHE A 297 -13.12 5.85 -6.08
CA PHE A 297 -13.85 4.79 -5.36
C PHE A 297 -14.89 5.31 -4.37
N ASP A 298 -14.94 6.62 -4.14
CA ASP A 298 -15.87 7.23 -3.18
C ASP A 298 -17.06 7.90 -3.88
N GLY A 299 -16.86 8.35 -5.11
CA GLY A 299 -17.83 9.08 -5.90
C GLY A 299 -18.38 10.28 -5.14
N ARG A 300 -19.70 10.45 -5.23
CA ARG A 300 -20.42 11.57 -4.60
C ARG A 300 -20.63 11.45 -3.09
N HIS A 301 -20.14 10.39 -2.43
CA HIS A 301 -20.27 10.31 -0.96
C HIS A 301 -19.57 11.47 -0.25
N HIS A 302 -18.55 12.06 -0.88
CA HIS A 302 -18.05 13.38 -0.52
C HIS A 302 -18.72 14.47 -1.36
N VAL A 303 -19.70 15.16 -0.77
CA VAL A 303 -20.48 16.28 -1.36
C VAL A 303 -19.61 17.44 -1.89
N ASN A 304 -18.32 17.46 -1.55
CA ASN A 304 -17.38 18.53 -1.87
C ASN A 304 -16.33 18.16 -2.93
N CYS A 305 -16.40 16.97 -3.56
CA CYS A 305 -15.45 16.65 -4.62
C CYS A 305 -15.79 17.48 -5.89
N PRO A 306 -14.95 18.45 -6.32
CA PRO A 306 -15.29 19.31 -7.43
C PRO A 306 -15.16 18.53 -8.73
N ASN A 307 -16.29 18.16 -9.35
CA ASN A 307 -16.33 17.49 -10.66
C ASN A 307 -15.45 18.19 -11.71
N SER A 308 -15.28 19.52 -11.60
CA SER A 308 -14.42 20.33 -12.47
C SER A 308 -12.97 19.84 -12.54
N LYS A 309 -12.41 19.31 -11.44
CA LYS A 309 -11.03 18.81 -11.43
C LYS A 309 -10.88 17.50 -12.21
N PHE A 310 -11.86 16.59 -12.13
CA PHE A 310 -11.87 15.40 -12.99
C PHE A 310 -12.14 15.74 -14.45
N THR A 311 -12.98 16.75 -14.72
CA THR A 311 -13.18 17.25 -16.09
C THR A 311 -11.86 17.71 -16.72
N ALA A 312 -10.99 18.39 -15.97
CA ALA A 312 -9.68 18.80 -16.47
C ALA A 312 -8.78 17.60 -16.81
N LEU A 313 -8.75 16.56 -15.96
CA LEU A 313 -7.99 15.33 -16.24
C LEU A 313 -8.56 14.57 -17.45
N ALA A 314 -9.89 14.51 -17.57
CA ALA A 314 -10.56 13.90 -18.72
C ALA A 314 -10.29 14.66 -20.02
N ALA A 315 -10.32 16.00 -19.98
CA ALA A 315 -9.97 16.85 -21.12
C ALA A 315 -8.51 16.65 -21.58
N ASN A 316 -7.62 16.26 -20.67
CA ASN A 316 -6.24 15.87 -20.96
C ASN A 316 -6.10 14.40 -21.41
N GLY A 317 -7.21 13.71 -21.71
CA GLY A 317 -7.24 12.36 -22.26
C GLY A 317 -7.23 11.24 -21.22
N ALA A 318 -7.36 11.54 -19.92
CA ALA A 318 -7.48 10.48 -18.92
C ALA A 318 -8.88 9.83 -18.94
N GLN A 319 -8.94 8.50 -18.85
CA GLN A 319 -10.17 7.79 -18.60
C GLN A 319 -10.56 7.95 -17.13
N VAL A 320 -11.62 8.71 -16.84
CA VAL A 320 -12.16 8.82 -15.49
C VAL A 320 -13.17 7.70 -15.25
N ILE A 321 -13.08 7.04 -14.10
CA ILE A 321 -14.01 6.02 -13.63
C ILE A 321 -14.41 6.40 -12.21
N GLN A 322 -15.68 6.75 -12.00
CA GLN A 322 -16.20 7.16 -10.69
C GLN A 322 -17.24 6.15 -10.21
N TYR A 323 -17.20 5.80 -8.93
CA TYR A 323 -18.11 4.85 -8.32
C TYR A 323 -19.04 5.55 -7.32
N SER A 324 -20.36 5.42 -7.47
CA SER A 324 -21.33 5.97 -6.52
C SER A 324 -22.02 4.86 -5.76
N GLY A 325 -21.82 4.80 -4.44
CA GLY A 325 -22.55 3.89 -3.55
C GLY A 325 -23.91 4.41 -3.09
N GLU A 326 -24.32 5.62 -3.51
CA GLU A 326 -25.70 6.06 -3.31
C GLU A 326 -26.64 5.25 -4.20
N ASP A 327 -27.65 4.63 -3.57
CA ASP A 327 -28.91 4.33 -4.25
C ASP A 327 -29.44 5.66 -4.79
N VAL A 328 -29.24 5.90 -6.09
CA VAL A 328 -29.70 7.13 -6.75
C VAL A 328 -31.24 7.27 -6.68
N VAL A 329 -31.95 6.24 -6.22
CA VAL A 329 -33.39 6.25 -6.00
C VAL A 329 -33.77 5.34 -4.83
N ALA A 330 -34.73 5.75 -4.00
CA ALA A 330 -35.43 4.83 -3.10
C ALA A 330 -36.00 3.65 -3.90
N MET A 331 -35.73 2.41 -3.47
CA MET A 331 -36.24 1.20 -4.10
C MET A 331 -37.75 1.35 -4.40
N GLY A 332 -38.13 1.25 -5.68
CA GLY A 332 -39.52 1.17 -6.12
C GLY A 332 -40.04 2.26 -7.06
N LYS A 333 -39.27 3.32 -7.37
CA LYS A 333 -39.77 4.42 -8.24
C LYS A 333 -39.29 4.41 -9.69
N ARG A 334 -38.29 3.59 -10.04
CA ARG A 334 -37.69 3.52 -11.38
C ARG A 334 -37.21 2.12 -11.72
N THR A 335 -37.16 1.79 -13.01
CA THR A 335 -36.57 0.55 -13.53
C THR A 335 -35.05 0.61 -13.53
N ARG A 336 -34.40 -0.54 -13.69
CA ARG A 336 -32.94 -0.68 -13.81
C ARG A 336 -32.39 0.18 -14.95
N GLU A 337 -33.04 0.13 -16.09
CA GLU A 337 -32.65 0.79 -17.33
C GLU A 337 -32.76 2.32 -17.20
N GLU A 338 -33.78 2.81 -16.48
CA GLU A 338 -33.95 4.24 -16.19
C GLU A 338 -32.84 4.79 -15.29
N ALA A 339 -32.45 4.06 -14.25
CA ALA A 339 -31.37 4.48 -13.36
C ALA A 339 -30.01 4.51 -14.09
N LEU A 340 -29.75 3.53 -14.96
CA LEU A 340 -28.55 3.49 -15.79
C LEU A 340 -28.53 4.62 -16.82
N GLY A 341 -29.64 4.83 -17.55
CA GLY A 341 -29.76 5.87 -18.56
C GLY A 341 -29.56 7.28 -17.99
N ILE A 342 -30.14 7.58 -16.83
CA ILE A 342 -29.99 8.90 -16.18
C ILE A 342 -28.54 9.16 -15.78
N ASN A 343 -27.84 8.15 -15.26
CA ASN A 343 -26.46 8.34 -14.81
C ASN A 343 -25.49 8.39 -15.99
N ALA A 344 -25.66 7.53 -17.00
CA ALA A 344 -24.89 7.60 -18.24
C ALA A 344 -25.06 8.96 -18.93
N ALA A 345 -26.28 9.53 -18.91
CA ALA A 345 -26.56 10.85 -19.46
C ALA A 345 -25.93 12.00 -18.64
N LYS A 346 -25.86 11.87 -17.30
CA LYS A 346 -25.27 12.90 -16.43
C LYS A 346 -23.74 12.87 -16.41
N ASN A 347 -23.18 11.67 -16.41
CA ASN A 347 -21.75 11.43 -16.37
C ASN A 347 -21.47 10.00 -16.85
N PRO A 348 -21.04 9.79 -18.11
CA PRO A 348 -20.75 8.45 -18.63
C PRO A 348 -19.60 7.75 -17.91
N ALA A 349 -18.80 8.46 -17.11
CA ALA A 349 -17.78 7.89 -16.23
C ALA A 349 -18.32 7.37 -14.89
N LEU A 350 -19.58 7.66 -14.54
CA LEU A 350 -20.18 7.29 -13.27
C LEU A 350 -20.80 5.88 -13.30
N ILE A 351 -20.28 5.01 -12.44
CA ILE A 351 -20.74 3.65 -12.21
C ILE A 351 -21.51 3.62 -10.90
N ASN A 352 -22.80 3.30 -10.98
CA ASN A 352 -23.62 3.15 -9.78
C ASN A 352 -23.41 1.77 -9.15
N LEU A 353 -23.38 1.78 -7.82
CA LEU A 353 -23.24 0.61 -6.97
C LEU A 353 -24.45 0.51 -6.04
N PRO A 354 -25.68 0.37 -6.59
CA PRO A 354 -26.87 0.26 -5.76
C PRO A 354 -26.77 -0.96 -4.85
N TYR A 355 -27.51 -0.95 -3.76
CA TYR A 355 -27.44 -2.01 -2.76
C TYR A 355 -27.76 -3.41 -3.31
N ALA A 356 -28.68 -3.49 -4.29
CA ALA A 356 -29.01 -4.72 -5.00
C ALA A 356 -27.78 -5.37 -5.68
N ARG A 357 -26.74 -4.60 -6.00
CA ARG A 357 -25.49 -5.09 -6.58
C ARG A 357 -24.69 -5.98 -5.62
N TRP A 358 -24.92 -5.84 -4.33
CA TRP A 358 -24.16 -6.47 -3.25
C TRP A 358 -24.88 -7.64 -2.58
N GLU A 359 -26.13 -7.93 -2.94
CA GLU A 359 -26.98 -8.93 -2.26
C GLU A 359 -26.38 -10.34 -2.19
N LYS A 360 -25.46 -10.68 -3.11
CA LYS A 360 -24.77 -11.97 -3.15
C LYS A 360 -23.45 -12.01 -2.38
N ASN A 361 -23.01 -10.90 -1.80
CA ASN A 361 -21.82 -10.88 -0.96
C ASN A 361 -22.17 -11.49 0.40
N SER A 362 -21.41 -12.48 0.87
CA SER A 362 -21.71 -13.17 2.14
C SER A 362 -21.66 -12.25 3.36
N ALA A 363 -20.92 -11.13 3.29
CA ALA A 363 -20.81 -10.14 4.35
C ALA A 363 -21.85 -9.02 4.24
N TRP A 364 -22.77 -9.07 3.25
CA TRP A 364 -23.81 -8.06 3.07
C TRP A 364 -24.77 -8.04 4.27
N PRO A 365 -24.87 -6.93 5.02
CA PRO A 365 -25.70 -6.89 6.23
C PRO A 365 -27.20 -6.74 5.94
N GLY A 366 -27.60 -6.71 4.65
CA GLY A 366 -28.99 -6.55 4.23
C GLY A 366 -29.38 -5.10 3.93
N ALA A 367 -30.45 -4.93 3.15
CA ALA A 367 -30.89 -3.65 2.61
C ALA A 367 -31.47 -2.65 3.64
N ARG A 368 -31.66 -3.10 4.88
CA ARG A 368 -32.27 -2.31 5.98
C ARG A 368 -31.31 -2.08 7.15
N HIS A 369 -30.03 -2.44 6.99
CA HIS A 369 -29.07 -2.32 8.06
C HIS A 369 -28.71 -0.83 8.30
N PRO A 370 -28.68 -0.34 9.55
CA PRO A 370 -28.42 1.07 9.85
C PRO A 370 -27.03 1.55 9.39
N PHE A 371 -26.06 0.63 9.26
CA PHE A 371 -24.69 0.93 8.81
C PHE A 371 -24.40 0.53 7.36
N GLN A 372 -25.43 0.33 6.54
CA GLN A 372 -25.29 -0.12 5.16
C GLN A 372 -24.42 0.81 4.31
N ARG A 373 -24.54 2.14 4.49
CA ARG A 373 -23.69 3.13 3.81
C ARG A 373 -22.22 2.98 4.18
N SER A 374 -21.93 2.85 5.47
CA SER A 374 -20.57 2.64 5.97
C SER A 374 -20.00 1.31 5.47
N TRP A 375 -20.82 0.27 5.40
CA TRP A 375 -20.42 -1.02 4.84
C TRP A 375 -20.06 -0.90 3.36
N VAL A 376 -20.91 -0.25 2.54
CA VAL A 376 -20.62 -0.06 1.11
C VAL A 376 -19.37 0.76 0.94
N HIS A 377 -19.21 1.86 1.69
CA HIS A 377 -18.01 2.67 1.69
C HIS A 377 -16.74 1.82 1.94
N GLU A 378 -16.72 0.98 2.98
CA GLU A 378 -15.60 0.07 3.25
C GLU A 378 -15.35 -0.96 2.13
N MET A 379 -16.41 -1.35 1.41
CA MET A 379 -16.38 -2.43 0.42
C MET A 379 -16.10 -1.98 -1.01
N VAL A 380 -16.40 -0.74 -1.37
CA VAL A 380 -16.21 -0.24 -2.73
C VAL A 380 -14.76 -0.44 -3.19
N PRO A 381 -13.71 -0.04 -2.44
CA PRO A 381 -12.33 -0.23 -2.89
C PRO A 381 -11.97 -1.71 -3.08
N THR A 382 -12.49 -2.59 -2.21
CA THR A 382 -12.22 -4.03 -2.15
C THR A 382 -12.70 -4.80 -3.36
N CYS A 383 -13.71 -4.28 -4.06
CA CYS A 383 -14.30 -4.93 -5.21
C CYS A 383 -14.06 -4.15 -6.50
N MET A 384 -13.99 -2.83 -6.44
CA MET A 384 -14.02 -2.02 -7.65
C MET A 384 -12.66 -1.79 -8.30
N LEU A 385 -11.55 -2.06 -7.61
CA LEU A 385 -10.24 -1.96 -8.27
C LEU A 385 -10.12 -3.00 -9.40
N LEU A 386 -10.61 -4.23 -9.20
CA LEU A 386 -10.65 -5.22 -10.28
C LEU A 386 -11.44 -4.70 -11.47
N HIS A 387 -12.64 -4.16 -11.23
CA HIS A 387 -13.46 -3.55 -12.27
C HIS A 387 -12.71 -2.44 -13.00
N ALA A 388 -12.12 -1.49 -12.27
CA ALA A 388 -11.40 -0.36 -12.83
C ALA A 388 -10.24 -0.80 -13.72
N LEU A 389 -9.41 -1.73 -13.23
CA LEU A 389 -8.26 -2.26 -13.97
C LEU A 389 -8.69 -3.00 -15.25
N VAL A 390 -9.74 -3.81 -15.18
CA VAL A 390 -10.21 -4.58 -16.34
C VAL A 390 -10.83 -3.68 -17.41
N THR A 391 -11.53 -2.63 -17.01
CA THR A 391 -12.23 -1.69 -17.90
C THR A 391 -11.38 -0.52 -18.40
N THR A 392 -10.13 -0.42 -17.93
CA THR A 392 -9.22 0.64 -18.38
C THR A 392 -8.64 0.30 -19.74
N ARG A 393 -8.98 1.11 -20.74
CA ARG A 393 -8.80 0.78 -22.16
C ARG A 393 -7.33 0.59 -22.55
N PHE A 394 -6.44 1.45 -22.07
CA PHE A 394 -5.03 1.42 -22.46
C PHE A 394 -4.24 0.27 -21.79
N LEU A 395 -4.83 -0.42 -20.81
CA LEU A 395 -4.27 -1.64 -20.22
C LEU A 395 -4.62 -2.91 -21.01
N GLY A 396 -5.52 -2.76 -22.00
CA GLY A 396 -6.04 -3.77 -22.93
C GLY A 396 -5.00 -4.74 -23.45
#